data_AF-A0A3D8REN4-F1
#
_entry.id   AF-A0A3D8REN4-F1
#
_cell.length_a   1.000
_cell.length_b   1.000
_cell.length_c   1.000
_cell.angle_alpha   90.00
_cell.angle_beta   90.00
_cell.angle_gamma   90.00
#
_symmetry.space_group_name_H-M   'P 1'
#
loop_
_entity.id
_entity.type
_entity.pdbx_description
1 polymer ?
#
loop_
_entity_poly.entity_id
_entity_poly.type
_entity_poly.pdbx_seq_one_letter_code
_entity_poly.pdbx_strand_id
1 'polypeptide(L)'
;MNRSAQFSSFVLGVKLVTPSGEIMEISETQNAEYLPTIRSHNGMLGVICEVTLRIFKSQPLQVRFQTAEISSFLENFGEELQALRKSDQVFGMIFPSSGELLFQRRKFVDSATPKLESRHDIAKKNIPSLFKDLFLPVVKNIAALQLPDVVAALLNKVLIDLPLRWIHHCRYTIDPCDRGIIYDNDDANSSFDCPS
;
A
#
# COMPACT_ATOMS: atom_id res chain seq x y z
N MET A 1 8.52 0.78 19.22
CA MET A 1 7.15 0.27 18.98
C MET A 1 7.26 -0.78 17.87
N ASN A 2 7.17 -2.07 18.19
CA ASN A 2 7.27 -3.13 17.19
C ASN A 2 5.96 -3.13 16.39
N ARG A 3 5.94 -2.46 15.24
CA ARG A 3 4.75 -2.37 14.39
C ARG A 3 4.63 -3.70 13.66
N SER A 4 3.74 -4.57 14.14
CA SER A 4 3.35 -5.78 13.43
C SER A 4 2.82 -5.40 12.05
N ALA A 5 3.26 -6.13 11.02
CA ALA A 5 2.94 -5.83 9.63
C ALA A 5 1.51 -6.25 9.24
N GLN A 6 0.84 -7.08 10.04
CA GLN A 6 -0.45 -7.67 9.69
C GLN A 6 -1.60 -6.95 10.37
N PHE A 7 -2.60 -6.53 9.58
CA PHE A 7 -3.80 -5.83 10.06
C PHE A 7 -4.52 -6.58 11.19
N SER A 8 -4.61 -7.91 11.09
CA SER A 8 -5.29 -8.73 12.09
C SER A 8 -4.68 -8.65 13.49
N SER A 9 -3.40 -8.29 13.61
CA SER A 9 -2.77 -8.07 14.92
C SER A 9 -3.33 -6.88 15.70
N PHE A 10 -4.07 -5.99 15.03
CA PHE A 10 -4.73 -4.84 15.66
C PHE A 10 -6.15 -5.15 16.12
N VAL A 11 -6.68 -6.34 15.82
CA VAL A 11 -8.03 -6.75 16.25
C VAL A 11 -8.01 -7.05 17.76
N LEU A 12 -8.76 -6.26 18.51
CA LEU A 12 -8.97 -6.42 19.97
C LEU A 12 -10.19 -7.28 20.29
N GLY A 13 -11.16 -7.30 19.38
CA GLY A 13 -12.33 -8.14 19.50
C GLY A 13 -13.18 -8.14 18.24
N VAL A 14 -14.12 -9.08 18.17
CA VAL A 14 -15.08 -9.20 17.08
C VAL A 14 -16.44 -9.59 17.61
N LYS A 15 -17.50 -9.27 16.86
CA LYS A 15 -18.78 -9.98 16.93
C LYS A 15 -19.01 -10.71 15.63
N LEU A 16 -19.40 -11.97 15.71
CA LEU A 16 -19.63 -12.83 14.55
C LEU A 16 -20.91 -13.63 14.69
N VAL A 17 -21.50 -14.02 13.57
CA VAL A 17 -22.60 -14.99 13.51
C VAL A 17 -22.01 -16.36 13.23
N THR A 18 -22.23 -17.30 14.15
CA THR A 18 -21.76 -18.69 14.05
C THR A 18 -22.55 -19.46 12.99
N PRO A 19 -22.10 -20.65 12.58
CA PRO A 19 -22.89 -21.53 11.72
C PRO A 19 -24.26 -21.94 12.28
N SER A 20 -24.46 -21.88 13.61
CA SER A 20 -25.77 -22.10 14.25
C SER A 20 -26.73 -20.90 14.11
N GLY A 21 -26.26 -19.76 13.59
CA GLY A 21 -27.04 -18.52 13.50
C GLY A 21 -27.00 -17.69 14.79
N GLU A 22 -26.17 -18.06 15.76
CA GLU A 22 -26.04 -17.36 17.04
C GLU A 22 -24.95 -16.29 16.97
N ILE A 23 -25.09 -15.21 17.74
CA ILE A 23 -24.07 -14.17 17.85
C ILE A 23 -23.05 -14.58 18.91
N MET A 24 -21.78 -14.59 18.54
CA MET A 24 -20.65 -14.79 19.43
C MET A 24 -19.77 -13.55 19.45
N GLU A 25 -19.48 -13.06 20.66
CA GLU A 25 -18.53 -11.98 20.89
C GLU A 25 -17.20 -12.55 21.42
N ILE A 26 -16.11 -12.12 20.81
CA ILE A 26 -14.74 -12.52 21.17
C ILE A 26 -13.95 -11.25 21.49
N SER A 27 -13.36 -11.18 22.67
CA SER A 27 -12.53 -10.07 23.15
C SER A 27 -11.52 -10.55 24.18
N GLU A 28 -10.69 -9.66 24.75
CA GLU A 28 -9.78 -10.02 25.85
C GLU A 28 -10.52 -10.47 27.12
N THR A 29 -11.79 -10.08 27.29
CA THR A 29 -12.61 -10.40 28.46
C THR A 29 -13.65 -11.48 28.22
N GLN A 30 -13.94 -11.84 26.97
CA GLN A 30 -14.99 -12.78 26.59
C GLN A 30 -14.49 -13.71 25.49
N ASN A 31 -14.59 -15.04 25.66
CA ASN A 31 -14.16 -16.02 24.67
C ASN A 31 -12.70 -15.80 24.20
N ALA A 32 -11.83 -15.34 25.11
CA ALA A 32 -10.47 -14.87 24.82
C ALA A 32 -9.56 -15.94 24.19
N GLU A 33 -9.85 -17.21 24.45
CA GLU A 33 -9.20 -18.37 23.84
C GLU A 33 -9.36 -18.41 22.31
N TYR A 34 -10.41 -17.79 21.76
CA TYR A 34 -10.64 -17.71 20.32
C TYR A 34 -9.99 -16.49 19.66
N LEU A 35 -9.48 -15.54 20.44
CA LEU A 35 -8.91 -14.29 19.94
C LEU A 35 -7.68 -14.48 19.02
N PRO A 36 -6.77 -15.44 19.27
CA PRO A 36 -5.71 -15.74 18.30
C PRO A 36 -6.25 -16.34 17.00
N THR A 37 -7.23 -17.23 17.10
CA THR A 37 -7.80 -17.95 15.95
C THR A 37 -8.58 -17.03 15.03
N ILE A 38 -9.40 -16.13 15.59
CA ILE A 38 -10.22 -15.21 14.79
C ILE A 38 -9.39 -14.29 13.90
N ARG A 39 -8.16 -13.94 14.32
CA ARG A 39 -7.24 -13.08 13.56
C ARG A 39 -6.79 -13.69 12.23
N SER A 40 -6.94 -15.00 12.04
CA SER A 40 -6.56 -15.73 10.81
C SER A 40 -7.56 -16.83 10.42
N HIS A 41 -8.83 -16.73 10.86
CA HIS A 41 -9.83 -17.80 10.69
C HIS A 41 -10.39 -17.98 9.28
N ASN A 42 -10.15 -17.03 8.36
CA ASN A 42 -10.64 -17.06 6.97
C ASN A 42 -12.14 -17.39 6.82
N GLY A 43 -12.99 -16.95 7.75
CA GLY A 43 -14.44 -17.18 7.73
C GLY A 43 -14.91 -18.51 8.34
N MET A 44 -14.02 -19.40 8.78
CA MET A 44 -14.40 -20.74 9.26
C MET A 44 -15.17 -20.74 10.60
N LEU A 45 -14.96 -19.73 11.44
CA LEU A 45 -15.66 -19.57 12.72
C LEU A 45 -17.05 -18.94 12.56
N GLY A 46 -17.36 -18.37 11.39
CA GLY A 46 -18.59 -17.63 11.14
C GLY A 46 -18.35 -16.34 10.37
N VAL A 47 -19.40 -15.53 10.25
CA VAL A 47 -19.37 -14.25 9.54
C VAL A 47 -19.17 -13.12 10.53
N ILE A 48 -18.05 -12.39 10.42
CA ILE A 48 -17.79 -11.21 11.25
C ILE A 48 -18.76 -10.10 10.87
N CYS A 49 -19.49 -9.59 11.86
CA CYS A 49 -20.42 -8.48 11.73
C CYS A 49 -19.84 -7.17 12.29
N GLU A 50 -19.00 -7.27 13.33
CA GLU A 50 -18.36 -6.12 13.98
C GLU A 50 -16.90 -6.45 14.32
N VAL A 51 -16.02 -5.46 14.22
CA VAL A 51 -14.59 -5.58 14.55
C VAL A 51 -14.16 -4.38 15.37
N THR A 52 -13.49 -4.64 16.49
CA THR A 52 -12.87 -3.63 17.35
C THR A 52 -11.38 -3.60 17.09
N LEU A 53 -10.86 -2.44 16.67
CA LEU A 53 -9.46 -2.27 16.27
C LEU A 53 -8.70 -1.34 17.23
N ARG A 54 -7.43 -1.66 17.47
CA ARG A 54 -6.48 -0.75 18.08
C ARG A 54 -5.99 0.26 17.04
N ILE A 55 -6.37 1.53 17.20
CA ILE A 55 -5.91 2.63 16.35
C ILE A 55 -4.72 3.34 16.99
N PHE A 56 -3.69 3.63 16.19
CA PHE A 56 -2.52 4.40 16.62
C PHE A 56 -2.60 5.85 16.13
N LYS A 57 -1.90 6.75 16.82
CA LYS A 57 -1.75 8.13 16.38
C LYS A 57 -1.19 8.18 14.95
N SER A 58 -1.85 8.96 14.12
CA SER A 58 -1.45 9.19 12.74
C SER A 58 -0.07 9.86 12.68
N GLN A 59 0.76 9.44 11.73
CA GLN A 59 2.09 9.98 11.52
C GLN A 59 2.35 10.17 10.02
N PRO A 60 2.97 11.30 9.62
CA PRO A 60 3.43 11.49 8.25
C PRO A 60 4.37 10.36 7.80
N LEU A 61 4.16 9.90 6.58
CA LEU A 61 4.94 8.84 5.96
C LEU A 61 5.68 9.37 4.75
N GLN A 62 7.01 9.35 4.80
CA GLN A 62 7.85 9.68 3.66
C GLN A 62 8.07 8.45 2.80
N VAL A 63 7.80 8.59 1.51
CA VAL A 63 8.00 7.57 0.48
C VAL A 63 9.16 7.97 -0.42
N ARG A 64 10.04 7.02 -0.70
CA ARG A 64 11.13 7.11 -1.68
C ARG A 64 11.15 5.86 -2.53
N PHE A 65 11.58 5.99 -3.77
CA PHE A 65 11.79 4.86 -4.66
C PHE A 65 13.28 4.63 -4.89
N GLN A 66 13.65 3.36 -5.03
CA GLN A 66 14.99 2.93 -5.40
C GLN A 66 14.82 1.83 -6.46
N THR A 67 15.61 1.92 -7.53
CA THR A 67 15.64 0.91 -8.58
C THR A 67 16.98 0.18 -8.53
N ALA A 68 16.98 -1.11 -8.80
CA ALA A 68 18.20 -1.91 -8.91
C ALA A 68 18.02 -2.97 -10.02
N GLU A 69 19.10 -3.42 -10.63
CA GLU A 69 19.06 -4.61 -11.48
C GLU A 69 19.06 -5.86 -10.59
N ILE A 70 18.30 -6.88 -10.96
CA ILE A 70 18.20 -8.13 -10.21
C ILE A 70 19.57 -8.81 -10.05
N SER A 71 20.39 -8.82 -11.10
CA SER A 71 21.73 -9.42 -11.10
C SER A 71 22.63 -8.73 -10.06
N SER A 72 22.74 -7.40 -10.15
CA SER A 72 23.52 -6.57 -9.22
C SER A 72 23.03 -6.67 -7.78
N PHE A 73 21.71 -6.73 -7.58
CA PHE A 73 21.11 -6.87 -6.25
C PHE A 73 21.42 -8.24 -5.64
N LEU A 74 21.40 -9.32 -6.42
CA LEU A 74 21.71 -10.67 -5.94
C LEU A 74 23.20 -10.82 -5.63
N GLU A 75 24.09 -10.21 -6.43
CA GLU A 75 25.53 -10.20 -6.17
C GLU A 75 25.88 -9.50 -4.84
N ASN A 76 25.17 -8.42 -4.50
CA ASN A 76 25.40 -7.64 -3.28
C ASN A 76 24.27 -7.79 -2.25
N PHE A 77 23.59 -8.94 -2.25
CA PHE A 77 22.32 -9.15 -1.54
C PHE A 77 22.37 -8.76 -0.05
N GLY A 78 23.45 -9.09 0.65
CA GLY A 78 23.62 -8.77 2.06
C GLY A 78 23.65 -7.26 2.33
N GLU A 79 24.42 -6.51 1.55
CA GLU A 79 24.57 -5.07 1.70
C GLU A 79 23.29 -4.33 1.30
N GLU A 80 22.68 -4.75 0.19
CA GLU A 80 21.41 -4.20 -0.28
C GLU A 80 20.28 -4.43 0.73
N LEU A 81 20.19 -5.64 1.31
CA LEU A 81 19.21 -5.94 2.35
C LEU A 81 19.42 -5.07 3.60
N GLN A 82 20.68 -4.83 4.00
CA GLN A 82 21.00 -3.92 5.10
C GLN A 82 20.65 -2.46 4.76
N ALA A 83 20.87 -2.04 3.52
CA ALA A 83 20.46 -0.71 3.06
C ALA A 83 18.94 -0.55 3.11
N LEU A 84 18.16 -1.57 2.73
CA LEU A 84 16.70 -1.58 2.80
C LEU A 84 16.17 -1.53 4.23
N ARG A 85 16.80 -2.25 5.17
CA ARG A 85 16.47 -2.27 6.62
C ARG A 85 16.56 -0.90 7.31
N LYS A 86 17.24 0.08 6.72
CA LYS A 86 17.27 1.48 7.22
C LYS A 86 15.91 2.20 7.10
N SER A 87 14.93 1.57 6.43
CA SER A 87 13.57 2.09 6.24
C SER A 87 12.61 1.34 7.17
N ASP A 88 11.55 2.01 7.65
CA ASP A 88 10.58 1.37 8.55
C ASP A 88 9.74 0.31 7.82
N GLN A 89 9.44 0.54 6.54
CA GLN A 89 8.76 -0.42 5.67
C GLN A 89 9.35 -0.37 4.27
N VAL A 90 9.38 -1.51 3.60
CA VAL A 90 9.82 -1.65 2.21
C VAL A 90 8.83 -2.52 1.46
N PHE A 91 8.42 -2.05 0.29
CA PHE A 91 7.63 -2.81 -0.67
C PHE A 91 8.44 -2.95 -1.96
N GLY A 92 8.57 -4.17 -2.47
CA GLY A 92 9.36 -4.47 -3.67
C GLY A 92 8.49 -4.98 -4.80
N MET A 93 8.80 -4.57 -6.02
CA MET A 93 8.27 -5.15 -7.26
C MET A 93 9.43 -5.65 -8.11
N ILE A 94 9.23 -6.78 -8.76
CA ILE A 94 10.17 -7.39 -9.70
C ILE A 94 9.54 -7.25 -11.08
N PHE A 95 10.32 -6.80 -12.06
CA PHE A 95 9.97 -6.74 -13.47
C PHE A 95 10.76 -7.83 -14.21
N PRO A 96 10.23 -9.06 -14.33
CA PRO A 96 11.02 -10.21 -14.81
C PRO A 96 11.52 -10.04 -16.24
N SER A 97 10.76 -9.32 -17.08
CA SER A 97 11.11 -9.08 -18.47
C SER A 97 12.27 -8.10 -18.66
N SER A 98 12.42 -7.10 -17.78
CA SER A 98 13.54 -6.14 -17.83
C SER A 98 14.67 -6.50 -16.87
N GLY A 99 14.44 -7.42 -15.94
CA GLY A 99 15.40 -7.76 -14.89
C GLY A 99 15.54 -6.66 -13.83
N GLU A 100 14.57 -5.75 -13.72
CA GLU A 100 14.63 -4.63 -12.79
C GLU A 100 13.83 -4.89 -11.51
N LEU A 101 14.31 -4.29 -10.43
CA LEU A 101 13.70 -4.27 -9.12
C LEU A 101 13.32 -2.82 -8.79
N LEU A 102 12.10 -2.62 -8.30
CA LEU A 102 11.67 -1.34 -7.75
C LEU A 102 11.31 -1.51 -6.27
N PHE A 103 12.03 -0.80 -5.42
CA PHE A 103 11.78 -0.73 -3.99
C PHE A 103 11.12 0.60 -3.63
N GLN A 104 9.89 0.53 -3.14
CA GLN A 104 9.24 1.63 -2.44
C GLN A 104 9.62 1.57 -0.96
N ARG A 105 10.47 2.50 -0.53
CA ARG A 105 10.95 2.65 0.85
C ARG A 105 10.09 3.67 1.57
N ARG A 106 9.62 3.31 2.76
CA ARG A 106 8.72 4.15 3.56
C ARG A 106 9.34 4.38 4.93
N LYS A 107 9.34 5.63 5.38
CA LYS A 107 9.88 6.04 6.67
C LYS A 107 8.90 6.98 7.36
N PHE A 108 8.57 6.71 8.61
CA PHE A 108 7.76 7.63 9.42
C PHE A 108 8.58 8.86 9.76
N VAL A 109 7.94 10.03 9.72
CA VAL A 109 8.57 11.32 10.01
C VAL A 109 7.75 12.01 11.08
N ASP A 110 8.44 12.67 12.03
CA ASP A 110 7.76 13.43 13.06
C ASP A 110 7.11 14.69 12.48
N SER A 111 5.85 14.91 12.87
CA SER A 111 5.00 16.03 12.42
C SER A 111 5.57 17.42 12.72
N ALA A 112 6.59 17.53 13.58
CA ALA A 112 7.26 18.78 13.93
C ALA A 112 8.34 19.22 12.93
N THR A 113 8.73 18.34 12.00
CA THR A 113 9.72 18.68 10.98
C THR A 113 9.05 19.61 9.95
N PRO A 114 9.62 20.79 9.65
CA PRO A 114 8.98 21.74 8.74
C PRO A 114 8.63 21.05 7.42
N LYS A 115 7.39 21.28 6.94
CA LYS A 115 6.96 20.92 5.59
C LYS A 115 8.00 21.51 4.64
N LEU A 116 8.97 20.71 4.22
CA LEU A 116 9.81 21.08 3.10
C LEU A 116 8.83 21.13 1.93
N GLU A 117 8.45 22.33 1.51
CA GLU A 117 7.73 22.54 0.27
C GLU A 117 8.62 21.98 -0.84
N SER A 118 8.46 20.68 -1.09
CA SER A 118 9.09 20.04 -2.21
C SER A 118 8.46 20.65 -3.45
N ARG A 119 9.28 21.12 -4.39
CA ARG A 119 8.99 21.59 -5.76
C ARG A 119 8.13 20.60 -6.62
N HIS A 120 7.17 19.89 -6.06
CA HIS A 120 6.59 18.64 -6.57
C HIS A 120 5.06 18.57 -6.41
N ASP A 121 4.36 19.68 -6.12
CA ASP A 121 2.90 19.72 -6.32
C ASP A 121 2.48 19.42 -7.77
N ILE A 122 3.41 19.56 -8.72
CA ILE A 122 3.25 19.15 -10.11
C ILE A 122 3.20 17.62 -10.27
N ALA A 123 3.95 16.86 -9.45
CA ALA A 123 4.02 15.40 -9.52
C ALA A 123 2.82 14.71 -8.84
N LYS A 124 2.27 15.32 -7.77
CA LYS A 124 1.08 14.80 -7.06
C LYS A 124 -0.18 14.74 -7.94
N LYS A 125 -0.35 15.69 -8.87
CA LYS A 125 -1.51 15.72 -9.80
C LYS A 125 -1.29 14.93 -11.09
N ASN A 126 -0.04 14.81 -11.55
CA ASN A 126 0.23 14.29 -12.91
C ASN A 126 0.66 12.82 -12.97
N ILE A 127 1.17 12.21 -11.90
CA ILE A 127 1.65 10.82 -11.96
C ILE A 127 0.50 9.80 -12.06
N PRO A 128 -0.57 9.88 -11.24
CA PRO A 128 -1.70 8.96 -11.36
C PRO A 128 -2.45 9.13 -12.70
N SER A 129 -2.56 10.37 -13.21
CA SER A 129 -3.16 10.65 -14.51
C SER A 129 -2.26 10.19 -15.66
N LEU A 130 -0.94 10.35 -15.59
CA LEU A 130 -0.03 9.78 -16.60
C LEU A 130 -0.11 8.26 -16.68
N PHE A 131 -0.21 7.58 -15.53
CA PHE A 131 -0.35 6.13 -15.55
C PHE A 131 -1.71 5.69 -16.13
N LYS A 132 -2.79 6.37 -15.73
CA LYS A 132 -4.16 6.06 -16.17
C LYS A 132 -4.43 6.46 -17.62
N ASP A 133 -3.99 7.65 -18.03
CA ASP A 133 -4.40 8.30 -19.27
C ASP A 133 -3.41 8.05 -20.41
N LEU A 134 -2.15 7.72 -20.09
CA LEU A 134 -1.11 7.43 -21.11
C LEU A 134 -0.66 5.97 -21.07
N PHE A 135 -0.20 5.46 -19.92
CA PHE A 135 0.40 4.13 -19.85
C PHE A 135 -0.60 2.99 -20.07
N LEU A 136 -1.73 3.00 -19.36
CA LEU A 136 -2.75 1.95 -19.46
C LEU A 136 -3.31 1.77 -20.90
N PRO A 137 -3.68 2.84 -21.62
CA PRO A 137 -4.13 2.73 -23.01
C PRO A 137 -3.03 2.22 -23.94
N VAL A 138 -1.78 2.69 -23.77
CA VAL A 138 -0.65 2.29 -24.60
C VAL A 138 -0.31 0.80 -24.39
N VAL A 139 -0.25 0.34 -23.14
CA VAL A 139 -0.04 -1.09 -22.82
C VAL A 139 -1.19 -1.94 -23.36
N LYS A 140 -2.45 -1.50 -23.21
CA LYS A 140 -3.61 -2.23 -23.73
C LYS A 140 -3.59 -2.36 -25.25
N ASN A 141 -3.23 -1.29 -25.96
CA ASN A 141 -3.15 -1.29 -27.42
C ASN A 141 -1.95 -2.09 -27.94
N ILE A 142 -0.82 -2.07 -27.24
CA ILE A 142 0.38 -2.87 -27.58
C ILE A 142 0.15 -4.34 -27.29
N ALA A 143 -0.49 -4.70 -26.18
CA ALA A 143 -0.84 -6.09 -25.86
C ALA A 143 -1.85 -6.69 -26.86
N ALA A 144 -2.66 -5.85 -27.52
CA ALA A 144 -3.58 -6.27 -28.58
C ALA A 144 -2.90 -6.45 -29.95
N LEU A 145 -1.68 -5.93 -30.13
CA LEU A 145 -0.91 -6.07 -31.36
C LEU A 145 0.04 -7.27 -31.21
N GLN A 146 -0.09 -8.26 -32.10
CA GLN A 146 0.92 -9.31 -32.25
C GLN A 146 2.16 -8.72 -32.91
N LEU A 147 2.97 -8.04 -32.09
CA LEU A 147 4.22 -7.43 -32.52
C LEU A 147 5.30 -8.50 -32.65
N PRO A 148 6.20 -8.39 -33.65
CA PRO A 148 7.40 -9.22 -33.69
C PRO A 148 8.20 -9.08 -32.40
N ASP A 149 8.78 -10.18 -31.90
CA ASP A 149 9.45 -10.26 -30.59
C ASP A 149 10.48 -9.15 -30.35
N VAL A 150 11.21 -8.76 -31.39
CA VAL A 150 12.21 -7.68 -31.35
C VAL A 150 11.56 -6.33 -31.01
N VAL A 151 10.39 -6.04 -31.57
CA VAL A 151 9.66 -4.79 -31.35
C VAL A 151 8.94 -4.81 -30.00
N ALA A 152 8.38 -5.96 -29.61
CA ALA A 152 7.77 -6.15 -28.30
C ALA A 152 8.79 -5.98 -27.15
N ALA A 153 10.00 -6.52 -27.30
CA ALA A 153 11.08 -6.34 -26.34
C ALA A 153 11.51 -4.87 -26.20
N LEU A 154 11.64 -4.16 -27.33
CA LEU A 154 12.00 -2.74 -27.33
C LEU A 154 10.91 -1.87 -26.68
N LEU A 155 9.64 -2.13 -26.99
CA LEU A 155 8.51 -1.41 -26.41
C LEU A 155 8.39 -1.68 -24.91
N ASN A 156 8.50 -2.93 -24.47
CA ASN A 156 8.50 -3.27 -23.05
C ASN A 156 9.63 -2.57 -22.30
N LYS A 157 10.83 -2.54 -22.88
CA LYS A 157 11.97 -1.81 -22.31
C LYS A 157 11.65 -0.31 -22.17
N VAL A 158 11.14 0.34 -23.21
CA VAL A 158 10.80 1.78 -23.13
C VAL A 158 9.66 2.05 -22.13
N LEU A 159 8.64 1.20 -22.10
CA LEU A 159 7.47 1.36 -21.23
C LEU A 159 7.76 1.10 -19.76
N ILE A 160 8.80 0.32 -19.44
CA ILE A 160 9.20 0.04 -18.06
C ILE A 160 10.33 0.99 -17.63
N ASP A 161 11.40 1.11 -18.43
CA ASP A 161 12.58 1.93 -18.09
C ASP A 161 12.20 3.41 -17.89
N LEU A 162 11.33 3.97 -18.74
CA LEU A 162 11.03 5.40 -18.72
C LEU A 162 10.26 5.81 -17.44
N PRO A 163 9.18 5.13 -17.02
CA PRO A 163 8.57 5.34 -15.71
C PRO A 163 9.53 5.13 -14.55
N LEU A 164 10.33 4.07 -14.58
CA LEU A 164 11.22 3.74 -13.46
C LEU A 164 12.27 4.82 -13.24
N ARG A 165 12.88 5.33 -14.32
CA ARG A 165 13.80 6.47 -14.25
C ARG A 165 13.15 7.72 -13.68
N TRP A 166 11.88 7.96 -14.01
CA TRP A 166 11.18 9.14 -13.52
C TRP A 166 10.77 9.01 -12.05
N ILE A 167 10.29 7.83 -11.66
CA ILE A 167 9.89 7.50 -10.29
C ILE A 167 11.09 7.47 -9.34
N HIS A 168 12.29 7.10 -9.82
CA HIS A 168 13.51 7.10 -9.02
C HIS A 168 13.80 8.45 -8.35
N HIS A 169 13.45 9.56 -9.01
CA HIS A 169 13.64 10.91 -8.44
C HIS A 169 12.46 11.39 -7.58
N CYS A 170 11.39 10.61 -7.52
CA CYS A 170 10.20 10.97 -6.78
C CYS A 170 10.36 10.67 -5.29
N ARG A 171 10.27 11.73 -4.48
CA ARG A 171 10.13 11.66 -3.03
C ARG A 171 8.94 12.48 -2.62
N TYR A 172 8.05 11.89 -1.85
CA TYR A 172 6.88 12.60 -1.35
C TYR A 172 6.55 12.16 0.08
N THR A 173 5.87 13.04 0.80
CA THR A 173 5.35 12.76 2.14
C THR A 173 3.83 12.66 2.04
N ILE A 174 3.28 11.57 2.57
CA ILE A 174 1.86 11.40 2.81
C ILE A 174 1.62 11.86 4.24
N ASP A 175 0.96 13.00 4.40
CA ASP A 175 0.36 13.38 5.67
C ASP A 175 -1.08 12.86 5.68
N PRO A 176 -1.43 11.90 6.55
CA PRO A 176 -2.80 11.42 6.67
C PRO A 176 -3.78 12.51 7.13
N CYS A 177 -3.31 13.55 7.84
CA CYS A 177 -4.14 14.67 8.26
C CYS A 177 -4.45 15.63 7.11
N ASP A 178 -3.59 15.71 6.08
CA ASP A 178 -3.85 16.56 4.89
C ASP A 178 -5.00 16.03 4.01
N ARG A 179 -5.48 14.80 4.25
CA ARG A 179 -6.61 14.17 3.51
C ARG A 179 -7.90 14.07 4.34
N GLY A 180 -7.89 14.53 5.59
CA GLY A 180 -9.08 14.54 6.42
C GLY A 180 -10.06 15.58 5.92
N ILE A 181 -11.24 15.15 5.46
CA ILE A 181 -12.40 16.03 5.39
C ILE A 181 -12.87 16.16 6.84
N ILE A 182 -12.76 17.35 7.42
CA ILE A 182 -13.37 17.64 8.71
C ILE A 182 -14.87 17.78 8.42
N TYR A 183 -15.65 16.79 8.82
CA TYR A 183 -17.11 16.92 8.86
C TYR A 183 -17.43 17.89 9.99
N ASP A 184 -18.20 18.93 9.69
CA ASP A 184 -18.69 19.82 10.74
C ASP A 184 -19.79 19.07 11.52
N ASN A 185 -20.00 19.41 12.79
CA ASN A 185 -20.97 18.72 13.65
C ASN A 185 -22.43 18.75 13.10
N ASP A 186 -22.71 19.59 12.10
CA ASP A 186 -24.01 19.71 11.44
C ASP A 186 -24.18 18.78 10.21
N ASP A 187 -23.14 18.06 9.77
CA ASP A 187 -23.19 17.14 8.61
C ASP A 187 -23.77 15.75 8.93
N ALA A 188 -24.43 15.58 10.08
CA ALA A 188 -24.98 14.29 10.55
C ALA A 188 -26.16 13.76 9.70
N ASN A 189 -26.59 14.47 8.65
CA ASN A 189 -27.75 14.12 7.83
C ASN A 189 -27.44 13.63 6.40
N SER A 190 -26.17 13.34 6.04
CA SER A 190 -25.91 12.62 4.79
C SER A 190 -26.28 11.14 4.97
N SER A 191 -27.51 10.79 4.60
CA SER A 191 -28.02 9.43 4.51
C SER A 191 -27.04 8.54 3.75
N PHE A 192 -26.65 7.42 4.37
CA PHE A 192 -26.12 6.27 3.65
C PHE A 192 -27.28 5.63 2.88
N ASP A 193 -27.64 6.22 1.73
CA ASP A 193 -28.56 5.58 0.80
C ASP A 193 -27.83 4.42 0.09
N CYS A 194 -27.99 3.21 0.63
CA CYS A 194 -27.74 1.99 -0.12
C CYS A 194 -28.78 1.87 -1.24
N PRO A 195 -28.39 1.76 -2.52
CA PRO A 195 -29.34 1.47 -3.57
C PRO A 195 -29.88 0.05 -3.38
N SER A 196 -31.21 -0.04 -3.22
CA SER A 196 -32.01 -1.28 -3.21
C SER A 196 -31.93 -2.04 -4.52
#